data_AF-A0AAU6AX19-F1
#
_entry.id   AF-A0AAU6AX19-F1
#
_cell.length_a   1.000
_cell.length_b   1.000
_cell.length_c   1.000
_cell.angle_alpha   90.00
_cell.angle_beta   90.00
_cell.angle_gamma   90.00
#
_symmetry.space_group_name_H-M   'P 1'
#
loop_
_entity.id
_entity.type
_entity.pdbx_description
1 polymer ?
#
loop_
_entity_poly.entity_id
_entity_poly.type
_entity_poly.pdbx_seq_one_letter_code
_entity_poly.pdbx_strand_id
1 'polypeptide(L)'
;MTDSIAPRDQFAPQDPFGLDGVRDHQDYARILARLVEQGHRERWITLLSETEARAVAELLGQYAQSEPTAHLNQLAATLASRLYSRLGI
;
A
#
# COMPACT_ATOMS: atom_id res chain seq x y z
N MET A 1 -9.18 23.07 -44.88
CA MET A 1 -9.07 24.26 -44.01
C MET A 1 -10.37 24.34 -43.24
N THR A 2 -10.47 24.06 -41.95
CA THR A 2 -9.50 24.17 -40.85
C THR A 2 -9.81 23.13 -39.77
N ASP A 3 -8.74 22.67 -39.11
CA ASP A 3 -8.73 21.80 -37.94
C ASP A 3 -9.61 22.28 -36.78
N SER A 4 -10.21 21.34 -36.05
CA SER A 4 -10.61 21.55 -34.64
C SER A 4 -10.16 20.38 -33.79
N ILE A 5 -8.87 20.44 -33.45
CA ILE A 5 -8.26 20.24 -32.13
C ILE A 5 -9.05 19.34 -31.15
N ALA A 6 -8.64 18.07 -31.13
CA ALA A 6 -8.36 17.15 -30.03
C ALA A 6 -9.36 16.94 -28.85
N PRO A 7 -9.55 15.67 -28.42
CA PRO A 7 -10.28 15.34 -27.20
C PRO A 7 -9.43 15.74 -25.99
N ARG A 8 -9.92 16.68 -25.18
CA ARG A 8 -9.35 16.97 -23.86
C ARG A 8 -10.40 16.61 -22.82
N ASP A 9 -10.46 15.34 -22.41
CA ASP A 9 -11.03 15.00 -21.09
C ASP A 9 -10.90 13.54 -20.60
N GLN A 10 -9.90 12.74 -21.00
CA GLN A 10 -9.86 11.33 -20.54
C GLN A 10 -8.58 10.85 -19.86
N PHE A 11 -7.71 11.76 -19.43
CA PHE A 11 -6.64 11.45 -18.48
C PHE A 11 -7.01 11.90 -17.06
N ALA A 12 -8.23 11.60 -16.60
CA ALA A 12 -8.38 11.50 -15.16
C ALA A 12 -7.36 10.45 -14.69
N PRO A 13 -6.46 10.77 -13.74
CA PRO A 13 -5.56 9.77 -13.18
C PRO A 13 -6.45 8.63 -12.69
N GLN A 14 -6.41 7.48 -13.36
CA GLN A 14 -7.02 6.29 -12.81
C GLN A 14 -6.23 6.02 -11.54
N ASP A 15 -6.87 6.12 -10.39
CA ASP A 15 -6.22 5.78 -9.13
C ASP A 15 -5.73 4.32 -9.24
N PRO A 16 -4.41 4.11 -9.40
CA PRO A 16 -3.88 2.79 -9.70
C PRO A 16 -3.99 1.86 -8.49
N PHE A 17 -4.33 2.40 -7.31
CA PHE A 17 -4.46 1.67 -6.06
C PHE A 17 -5.91 1.55 -5.59
N GLY A 18 -6.85 2.28 -6.22
CA GLY A 18 -8.28 2.22 -5.93
C GLY A 18 -8.67 2.64 -4.50
N LEU A 19 -7.91 3.55 -3.89
CA LEU A 19 -8.13 4.16 -2.58
C LEU A 19 -9.01 5.43 -2.64
N ASP A 20 -9.10 6.09 -3.78
CA ASP A 20 -9.87 7.31 -3.98
C ASP A 20 -11.37 7.06 -3.77
N GLY A 21 -11.98 7.89 -2.94
CA GLY A 21 -13.42 7.83 -2.65
C GLY A 21 -13.85 6.71 -1.70
N VAL A 22 -12.92 5.92 -1.15
CA VAL A 22 -13.23 4.90 -0.13
C VAL A 22 -13.53 5.59 1.19
N ARG A 23 -14.79 5.61 1.59
CA ARG A 23 -15.26 6.29 2.81
C ARG A 23 -15.28 5.40 4.05
N ASP A 24 -15.32 4.08 3.83
CA ASP A 24 -15.47 3.09 4.89
C ASP A 24 -14.10 2.50 5.27
N HIS A 25 -13.82 2.45 6.57
CA HIS A 25 -12.55 1.96 7.10
C HIS A 25 -12.32 0.47 6.81
N GLN A 26 -13.37 -0.35 6.78
CA GLN A 26 -13.28 -1.78 6.50
C GLN A 26 -13.00 -2.02 5.01
N ASP A 27 -13.65 -1.26 4.14
CA ASP A 27 -13.38 -1.28 2.70
C ASP A 27 -11.96 -0.81 2.38
N TYR A 28 -11.50 0.23 3.05
CA TYR A 28 -10.13 0.74 2.93
C TYR A 28 -9.11 -0.32 3.33
N ALA A 29 -9.28 -0.94 4.50
CA ALA A 29 -8.42 -2.03 4.97
C ALA A 29 -8.41 -3.23 4.01
N ARG A 30 -9.58 -3.57 3.44
CA ARG A 30 -9.72 -4.66 2.47
C ARG A 30 -8.98 -4.38 1.16
N ILE A 31 -9.05 -3.15 0.65
CA ILE A 31 -8.33 -2.76 -0.58
C ILE A 31 -6.83 -2.80 -0.33
N LEU A 32 -6.36 -2.24 0.79
CA LEU A 32 -4.95 -2.33 1.17
C LEU A 32 -4.47 -3.78 1.32
N ALA A 33 -5.26 -4.66 1.95
CA ALA A 33 -4.90 -6.08 2.05
C ALA A 33 -4.71 -6.73 0.69
N ARG A 34 -5.57 -6.41 -0.30
CA ARG A 34 -5.41 -6.90 -1.68
C ARG A 34 -4.13 -6.39 -2.34
N LEU A 35 -3.81 -5.10 -2.18
CA LEU A 35 -2.58 -4.53 -2.70
C LEU A 35 -1.34 -5.20 -2.09
N VAL A 36 -1.37 -5.49 -0.80
CA VAL A 36 -0.29 -6.19 -0.09
C VAL A 36 -0.11 -7.63 -0.60
N GLU A 37 -1.20 -8.34 -0.89
CA GLU A 37 -1.15 -9.66 -1.52
C GLU A 37 -0.67 -9.61 -2.97
N GLN A 38 -1.04 -8.57 -3.71
CA GLN A 38 -0.58 -8.38 -5.08
C GLN A 38 0.92 -8.07 -5.11
N GLY A 39 1.39 -7.12 -4.30
CA GLY A 39 2.80 -6.76 -4.20
C GLY A 39 3.70 -7.92 -3.74
N HIS A 40 3.16 -8.88 -2.99
CA HIS A 40 3.87 -10.11 -2.65
C HIS A 40 4.18 -10.99 -3.88
N ARG A 41 3.29 -10.99 -4.88
CA ARG A 41 3.43 -11.83 -6.09
C ARG A 41 4.28 -11.17 -7.17
N GLU A 42 4.38 -9.85 -7.14
CA GLU A 42 5.19 -9.09 -8.09
C GLU A 42 6.69 -9.24 -7.78
N ARG A 43 7.54 -9.24 -8.81
CA ARG A 43 8.99 -9.40 -8.66
C ARG A 43 9.59 -8.08 -8.15
N TRP A 44 10.23 -8.12 -6.98
CA TRP A 44 10.56 -6.94 -6.18
C TRP A 44 11.50 -5.95 -6.86
N ILE A 45 11.06 -4.69 -7.00
CA ILE A 45 11.97 -3.55 -7.08
C ILE A 45 12.08 -3.01 -5.66
N THR A 46 13.22 -3.22 -5.01
CA THR A 46 13.49 -2.69 -3.67
C THR A 46 13.58 -1.16 -3.76
N LEU A 47 12.53 -0.46 -3.37
CA LEU A 47 12.52 1.02 -3.32
C LEU A 47 13.14 1.58 -2.05
N LEU A 48 13.14 0.83 -0.95
CA LEU A 48 13.69 1.25 0.35
C LEU A 48 15.10 0.71 0.55
N SER A 49 16.00 1.53 1.10
CA SER A 49 17.25 1.05 1.68
C SER A 49 16.99 0.11 2.87
N GLU A 50 17.99 -0.67 3.27
CA GLU A 50 17.88 -1.57 4.43
C GLU A 50 17.47 -0.83 5.71
N THR A 51 18.07 0.34 5.96
CA THR A 51 17.79 1.20 7.11
C THR A 51 16.34 1.71 7.10
N GLU A 52 15.85 2.16 5.95
CA GLU A 52 14.46 2.62 5.81
C GLU A 52 13.47 1.47 5.99
N ALA A 53 13.76 0.30 5.41
CA ALA A 53 12.93 -0.90 5.58
C ALA A 53 12.84 -1.30 7.06
N ARG A 54 13.94 -1.22 7.80
CA ARG A 54 13.94 -1.48 9.25
C ARG A 54 13.14 -0.44 10.02
N ALA A 55 13.33 0.86 9.75
CA ALA A 55 12.57 1.92 10.41
C ALA A 55 11.05 1.78 10.18
N VAL A 56 10.64 1.46 8.95
CA VAL A 56 9.23 1.22 8.62
C VAL A 56 8.69 -0.02 9.34
N ALA A 57 9.47 -1.11 9.41
CA ALA A 57 9.06 -2.32 10.12
C ALA A 57 8.78 -2.05 11.61
N GLU A 58 9.67 -1.31 12.28
CA GLU A 58 9.51 -0.92 13.69
C GLU A 58 8.26 -0.05 13.90
N LEU A 59 8.04 0.95 13.05
CA LEU A 59 6.87 1.82 13.12
C LEU A 59 5.55 1.06 12.94
N LEU A 60 5.50 0.16 11.96
CA LEU A 60 4.33 -0.67 11.70
C LEU A 60 4.08 -1.67 12.84
N GLY A 61 5.14 -2.23 13.43
CA GLY A 61 5.04 -3.13 14.58
C GLY A 61 4.51 -2.42 15.84
N GLN A 62 4.96 -1.20 16.09
CA GLN A 62 4.43 -0.35 17.17
C GLN A 62 2.96 0.00 16.92
N TYR A 63 2.62 0.44 15.71
CA TYR A 63 1.24 0.74 15.34
C TYR A 63 0.34 -0.49 15.47
N ALA A 64 0.80 -1.68 15.07
CA ALA A 64 0.04 -2.91 15.20
C ALA A 64 -0.36 -3.24 16.66
N GLN A 65 0.46 -2.85 17.64
CA GLN A 65 0.22 -3.15 19.05
C GLN A 65 -0.81 -2.23 19.70
N SER A 66 -1.09 -1.04 19.14
CA SER A 66 -2.03 -0.10 19.76
C SER A 66 -3.46 -0.62 19.77
N GLU A 67 -3.89 -1.28 18.68
CA GLU A 67 -5.21 -1.91 18.54
C GLU A 67 -5.11 -3.26 17.79
N PRO A 68 -4.68 -4.34 18.44
CA PRO A 68 -4.33 -5.60 17.76
C PRO A 68 -5.48 -6.29 17.00
N THR A 69 -6.74 -5.94 17.31
CA THR A 69 -7.93 -6.49 16.67
C THR A 69 -8.43 -5.66 15.50
N ALA A 70 -7.92 -4.44 15.31
CA ALA A 70 -8.33 -3.59 14.19
C ALA A 70 -7.69 -4.07 12.88
N HIS A 71 -8.46 -4.10 11.80
CA HIS A 71 -8.01 -4.65 10.51
C HIS A 71 -6.75 -3.95 9.97
N LEU A 72 -6.61 -2.64 10.15
CA LEU A 72 -5.44 -1.89 9.71
C LEU A 72 -4.18 -2.24 10.52
N ASN A 73 -4.33 -2.46 11.83
CA ASN A 73 -3.25 -2.84 12.73
C ASN A 73 -2.77 -4.27 12.43
N GLN A 74 -3.68 -5.18 12.10
CA GLN A 74 -3.33 -6.53 11.62
C GLN A 74 -2.59 -6.50 10.29
N LEU A 75 -2.99 -5.60 9.38
CA LEU A 75 -2.26 -5.41 8.13
C LEU A 75 -0.87 -4.82 8.37
N ALA A 76 -0.74 -3.85 9.29
CA ALA A 76 0.54 -3.30 9.70
C ALA A 76 1.46 -4.38 10.30
N ALA A 77 0.94 -5.27 11.15
CA ALA A 77 1.69 -6.41 11.69
C ALA A 77 2.21 -7.32 10.57
N THR A 78 1.37 -7.60 9.57
CA THR A 78 1.73 -8.44 8.42
C THR A 78 2.86 -7.81 7.61
N LEU A 79 2.79 -6.50 7.35
CA LEU A 79 3.81 -5.76 6.62
C LEU A 79 5.13 -5.68 7.41
N ALA A 80 5.07 -5.40 8.72
CA ALA A 80 6.24 -5.40 9.59
C ALA A 80 6.95 -6.76 9.56
N SER A 81 6.19 -7.86 9.74
CA SER A 81 6.73 -9.22 9.68
C SER A 81 7.43 -9.51 8.35
N ARG A 82 6.83 -9.13 7.22
CA ARG A 82 7.42 -9.33 5.88
C ARG A 82 8.72 -8.55 5.71
N LEU A 83 8.78 -7.31 6.19
CA LEU A 83 9.98 -6.50 6.15
C LEU A 83 11.09 -7.12 7.01
N TYR A 84 10.79 -7.61 8.22
CA TYR A 84 11.76 -8.33 9.05
C TYR A 84 12.27 -9.60 8.37
N SER A 85 11.38 -10.42 7.80
CA SER A 85 11.79 -11.63 7.05
C SER A 85 12.68 -11.31 5.86
N ARG A 86 12.43 -10.19 5.14
CA ARG A 86 13.28 -9.70 4.05
C ARG A 86 14.68 -9.28 4.54
N LEU A 87 14.76 -8.70 5.73
CA LEU A 87 16.00 -8.29 6.36
C LEU A 87 16.77 -9.48 6.98
N GLY A 88 16.13 -10.65 7.10
CA GLY A 88 16.71 -11.85 7.71
C GLY A 88 16.73 -11.81 9.25
N ILE A 89 15.77 -11.11 9.86
CA ILE A 89 15.66 -10.86 11.30
C ILE A 89 14.42 -11.55 11.86
#